data_AF-A0A1P8WW37-F1
#
_entry.id   AF-A0A1P8WW37-F1
#
_cell.length_a   1.000
_cell.length_b   1.000
_cell.length_c   1.000
_cell.angle_alpha   90.00
_cell.angle_beta   90.00
_cell.angle_gamma   90.00
#
_symmetry.space_group_name_H-M   'P 1'
#
loop_
_entity.id
_entity.type
_entity.pdbx_description
1 polymer ?
#
loop_
_entity_poly.entity_id
_entity_poly.type
_entity_poly.pdbx_seq_one_letter_code
_entity_poly.pdbx_strand_id
1 'polypeptide(L)'
;MFDRLTLPLMCAPMSFASSVPLATACCHAGVIGGWQGGTITPFELFEDYLTALADTGGAPPIVNMPARWGSDPAGADRLALLERYRVPLVLSSLGDPSALVERVHGWGGRVVHDVTTMKHAEKAIAAGADGLMLTCAGAGGHTGFLTPMAFVPAVRGMFGGLLIVAGGIADAHGIAAALALGGDIACMGTRFIATPESGVVEGHRTMIPTVGADDIVASAAMNGVPAHWMRQSIEAVGLDAKALPNVRSPMPEGVMPWRDIWSAGQSVGLIDAVEPVAALVARLKAEFEALPPGPDWRARLTAIEAGWA
;
A
#
# COMPACT_ATOMS: atom_id res chain seq x y z
N MET A 1 3.60 19.32 -2.07
CA MET A 1 2.88 18.16 -2.62
C MET A 1 1.97 17.52 -1.59
N PHE A 2 2.36 17.47 -0.30
CA PHE A 2 1.48 16.96 0.76
C PHE A 2 0.43 17.97 1.28
N ASP A 3 0.49 19.22 0.81
CA ASP A 3 -0.43 20.31 1.12
C ASP A 3 -1.89 19.99 0.75
N ARG A 4 -2.10 19.15 -0.26
CA ARG A 4 -3.43 18.71 -0.72
C ARG A 4 -4.03 17.56 0.09
N LEU A 5 -3.30 17.01 1.07
CA LEU A 5 -3.84 15.97 1.93
C LEU A 5 -4.88 16.54 2.90
N THR A 6 -6.04 15.90 2.95
CA THR A 6 -7.10 16.14 3.94
C THR A 6 -6.90 15.28 5.19
N LEU A 7 -6.22 14.13 5.02
CA LEU A 7 -5.81 13.18 6.05
C LEU A 7 -4.39 12.66 5.77
N PRO A 8 -3.61 12.29 6.80
CA PRO A 8 -2.32 11.59 6.64
C PRO A 8 -2.58 10.11 6.30
N LEU A 9 -3.19 9.87 5.14
CA LEU A 9 -3.66 8.56 4.70
C LEU A 9 -3.24 8.27 3.26
N MET A 10 -2.93 7.00 3.02
CA MET A 10 -2.64 6.43 1.72
C MET A 10 -3.52 5.21 1.47
N CYS A 11 -4.09 5.11 0.27
CA CYS A 11 -4.60 3.86 -0.28
C CYS A 11 -3.40 3.05 -0.80
N ALA A 12 -3.27 1.79 -0.39
CA ALA A 12 -2.17 0.93 -0.82
C ALA A 12 -2.24 0.60 -2.33
N PRO A 13 -1.09 0.51 -3.03
CA PRO A 13 -0.99 -0.18 -4.31
C PRO A 13 -1.28 -1.67 -4.14
N MET A 14 -2.26 -2.18 -4.88
CA MET A 14 -2.78 -3.54 -4.71
C MET A 14 -3.03 -4.18 -6.07
N SER A 15 -2.47 -5.37 -6.30
CA SER A 15 -2.74 -6.15 -7.50
C SER A 15 -4.25 -6.38 -7.67
N PHE A 16 -4.76 -6.20 -8.89
CA PHE A 16 -6.19 -6.27 -9.25
C PHE A 16 -7.10 -5.20 -8.63
N ALA A 17 -6.87 -4.79 -7.38
CA ALA A 17 -7.70 -3.79 -6.71
C ALA A 17 -7.38 -2.34 -7.14
N SER A 18 -6.12 -2.02 -7.43
CA SER A 18 -5.71 -0.69 -7.90
C SER A 18 -6.18 -0.46 -9.35
N SER A 19 -7.37 0.14 -9.48
CA SER A 19 -7.94 0.63 -10.73
C SER A 19 -7.70 2.16 -10.88
N VAL A 20 -7.83 2.69 -12.11
CA VAL A 20 -7.85 4.16 -12.30
C VAL A 20 -8.96 4.82 -11.47
N PRO A 21 -10.22 4.31 -11.46
CA PRO A 21 -11.25 4.86 -10.59
C PRO A 21 -10.85 4.92 -9.11
N LEU A 22 -10.26 3.87 -8.55
CA LEU A 22 -9.85 3.85 -7.14
C LEU A 22 -8.77 4.89 -6.84
N ALA A 23 -7.70 4.89 -7.63
CA ALA A 23 -6.56 5.77 -7.38
C ALA A 23 -6.94 7.26 -7.56
N THR A 24 -7.69 7.60 -8.61
CA THR A 24 -8.14 8.98 -8.86
C THR A 24 -9.16 9.44 -7.82
N ALA A 25 -10.10 8.59 -7.39
CA ALA A 25 -11.04 8.90 -6.31
C ALA A 25 -10.32 9.20 -4.99
N CYS A 26 -9.25 8.44 -4.67
CA CYS A 26 -8.40 8.70 -3.51
C CYS A 26 -7.72 10.07 -3.60
N CYS A 27 -7.08 10.36 -4.74
CA CYS A 27 -6.43 11.65 -4.97
C CYS A 27 -7.41 12.82 -4.81
N HIS A 28 -8.60 12.73 -5.42
CA HIS A 28 -9.66 13.75 -5.31
C HIS A 28 -10.18 13.91 -3.88
N ALA A 29 -10.26 12.82 -3.10
CA ALA A 29 -10.69 12.86 -1.70
C ALA A 29 -9.63 13.44 -0.75
N GLY A 30 -8.41 13.69 -1.24
CA GLY A 30 -7.32 14.28 -0.46
C GLY A 30 -6.50 13.24 0.31
N VAL A 31 -6.40 12.01 -0.20
CA VAL A 31 -5.51 10.96 0.34
C VAL A 31 -4.62 10.42 -0.78
N ILE A 32 -3.44 9.89 -0.45
CA ILE A 32 -2.50 9.40 -1.47
C ILE A 32 -3.14 8.21 -2.22
N GLY A 33 -3.27 8.34 -3.54
CA GLY A 33 -3.80 7.29 -4.41
C GLY A 33 -2.74 6.29 -4.83
N GLY A 34 -2.77 5.08 -4.27
CA GLY A 34 -1.84 4.01 -4.63
C GLY A 34 -2.25 3.22 -5.87
N TRP A 35 -1.33 3.12 -6.83
CA TRP A 35 -1.50 2.31 -8.03
C TRP A 35 -0.42 1.24 -8.17
N GLN A 36 -0.83 0.03 -8.55
CA GLN A 36 0.07 -1.09 -8.80
C GLN A 36 0.62 -1.03 -10.23
N GLY A 37 1.83 -0.51 -10.41
CA GLY A 37 2.50 -0.42 -11.72
C GLY A 37 3.29 -1.67 -12.13
N GLY A 38 3.34 -2.69 -11.25
CA GLY A 38 4.04 -3.95 -11.45
C GLY A 38 3.44 -4.88 -12.51
N THR A 39 3.86 -6.15 -12.47
CA THR A 39 3.62 -7.15 -13.54
C THR A 39 2.16 -7.47 -13.85
N ILE A 40 1.23 -7.17 -12.95
CA ILE A 40 -0.21 -7.43 -13.16
C ILE A 40 -0.83 -6.41 -14.12
N THR A 41 -0.24 -5.21 -14.21
CA THR A 41 -0.75 -4.14 -15.05
C THR A 41 -0.21 -4.28 -16.48
N PRO A 42 -1.05 -4.48 -17.50
CA PRO A 42 -0.61 -4.54 -18.89
C PRO A 42 0.13 -3.26 -19.30
N PHE A 43 1.10 -3.36 -20.22
CA PHE A 43 1.91 -2.20 -20.60
C PHE A 43 1.11 -1.21 -21.46
N GLU A 44 0.26 -1.72 -22.33
CA GLU A 44 -0.62 -0.97 -23.22
C GLU A 44 -1.59 -0.04 -22.47
N LEU A 45 -1.92 -0.36 -21.22
CA LEU A 45 -2.77 0.47 -20.37
C LEU A 45 -1.97 1.49 -19.57
N PHE A 46 -0.64 1.37 -19.49
CA PHE A 46 0.14 2.08 -18.50
C PHE A 46 0.14 3.61 -18.70
N GLU A 47 0.20 4.07 -19.96
CA GLU A 47 0.19 5.51 -20.28
C GLU A 47 -1.16 6.17 -19.97
N ASP A 48 -2.27 5.51 -20.29
CA ASP A 48 -3.62 5.99 -19.97
C ASP A 48 -3.81 6.19 -18.46
N TYR A 49 -3.25 5.27 -17.66
CA TYR A 49 -3.32 5.35 -16.20
C TYR A 49 -2.48 6.53 -15.69
N LEU A 50 -1.26 6.71 -16.21
CA LEU A 50 -0.44 7.86 -15.83
C LEU A 50 -1.07 9.19 -16.22
N THR A 51 -1.73 9.26 -17.38
CA THR A 51 -2.49 10.44 -17.80
C THR A 51 -3.60 10.76 -16.80
N ALA A 52 -4.41 9.76 -16.46
CA ALA A 52 -5.50 9.95 -15.49
C ALA A 52 -4.99 10.37 -14.10
N LEU A 53 -3.84 9.85 -13.66
CA LEU A 53 -3.24 10.21 -12.37
C LEU A 53 -2.64 11.62 -12.36
N ALA A 54 -2.05 12.06 -13.49
CA ALA A 54 -1.51 13.40 -13.65
C ALA A 54 -2.60 14.48 -13.63
N ASP A 55 -3.79 14.17 -14.13
CA ASP A 55 -4.90 15.12 -14.27
C ASP A 55 -5.78 15.28 -13.02
N THR A 56 -5.52 14.53 -11.94
CA THR A 56 -6.40 14.54 -10.76
C THR A 56 -6.51 15.90 -10.07
N GLY A 57 -5.46 16.73 -10.12
CA GLY A 57 -5.41 17.98 -9.34
C GLY A 57 -5.66 17.76 -7.84
N GLY A 58 -5.44 16.56 -7.32
CA GLY A 58 -5.72 16.18 -5.93
C GLY A 58 -4.46 15.95 -5.12
N ALA A 59 -4.58 15.16 -4.05
CA ALA A 59 -3.42 14.57 -3.38
C ALA A 59 -2.56 13.76 -4.37
N PRO A 60 -1.24 13.61 -4.13
CA PRO A 60 -0.36 12.98 -5.09
C PRO A 60 -0.67 11.48 -5.24
N PRO A 61 -0.53 10.91 -6.45
CA PRO A 61 -0.50 9.47 -6.64
C PRO A 61 0.85 8.90 -6.16
N ILE A 62 0.86 7.60 -5.86
CA ILE A 62 2.09 6.82 -5.68
C ILE A 62 2.01 5.54 -6.51
N VAL A 63 3.05 5.28 -7.30
CA VAL A 63 3.09 4.15 -8.24
C VAL A 63 4.04 3.07 -7.74
N ASN A 64 3.53 1.85 -7.52
CA ASN A 64 4.35 0.73 -7.09
C ASN A 64 5.12 0.10 -8.24
N MET A 65 6.43 -0.09 -8.04
CA MET A 65 7.35 -0.73 -8.97
C MET A 65 8.22 -1.77 -8.24
N PRO A 66 8.41 -2.99 -8.79
CA PRO A 66 9.43 -3.91 -8.32
C PRO A 66 10.83 -3.28 -8.38
N ALA A 67 11.60 -3.38 -7.30
CA ALA A 67 12.90 -2.72 -7.16
C ALA A 67 13.88 -3.13 -8.28
N ARG A 68 13.86 -4.42 -8.65
CA ARG A 68 14.67 -4.98 -9.75
C ARG A 68 14.51 -4.26 -11.10
N TRP A 69 13.36 -3.61 -11.33
CA TRP A 69 13.10 -2.91 -12.59
C TRP A 69 13.92 -1.63 -12.76
N GLY A 70 14.55 -1.11 -11.70
CA GLY A 70 15.53 -0.03 -11.82
C GLY A 70 16.70 -0.38 -12.75
N SER A 71 17.11 -1.66 -12.77
CA SER A 71 18.23 -2.17 -13.56
C SER A 71 17.84 -3.17 -14.66
N ASP A 72 16.67 -3.79 -14.56
CA ASP A 72 16.18 -4.80 -15.51
C ASP A 72 15.63 -4.13 -16.78
N PRO A 73 16.10 -4.49 -18.00
CA PRO A 73 15.55 -4.01 -19.26
C PRO A 73 14.03 -4.18 -19.39
N ALA A 74 13.44 -5.20 -18.75
CA ALA A 74 11.99 -5.42 -18.76
C ALA A 74 11.18 -4.27 -18.10
N GLY A 75 11.84 -3.47 -17.25
CA GLY A 75 11.24 -2.28 -16.63
C GLY A 75 11.44 -0.98 -17.39
N ALA A 76 12.31 -0.96 -18.41
CA ALA A 76 12.82 0.27 -19.01
C ALA A 76 11.72 1.14 -19.61
N ASP A 77 10.81 0.56 -20.39
CA ASP A 77 9.73 1.31 -21.04
C ASP A 77 8.75 1.92 -20.02
N ARG A 78 8.48 1.20 -18.93
CA ARG A 78 7.65 1.72 -17.83
C ARG A 78 8.37 2.89 -17.17
N LEU A 79 9.64 2.74 -16.81
CA LEU A 79 10.41 3.83 -16.19
C LEU A 79 10.49 5.07 -17.08
N ALA A 80 10.64 4.90 -18.40
CA ALA A 80 10.61 6.01 -19.34
C ALA A 80 9.25 6.75 -19.33
N LEU A 81 8.14 6.02 -19.19
CA LEU A 81 6.82 6.63 -18.98
C LEU A 81 6.73 7.34 -17.61
N LEU A 82 7.17 6.73 -16.51
CA LEU A 82 7.18 7.41 -15.20
C LEU A 82 7.97 8.73 -15.25
N GLU A 83 9.13 8.72 -15.90
CA GLU A 83 9.98 9.90 -16.11
C GLU A 83 9.29 10.96 -16.95
N ARG A 84 8.69 10.58 -18.10
CA ARG A 84 7.96 11.49 -18.99
C ARG A 84 6.82 12.21 -18.25
N TYR A 85 6.10 11.48 -17.40
CA TYR A 85 5.01 12.01 -16.57
C TYR A 85 5.51 12.64 -15.25
N ARG A 86 6.82 12.56 -14.96
CA ARG A 86 7.44 13.02 -13.71
C ARG A 86 6.68 12.57 -12.47
N VAL A 87 6.40 11.27 -12.39
CA VAL A 87 5.65 10.69 -11.27
C VAL A 87 6.30 11.10 -9.94
N PRO A 88 5.56 11.74 -9.01
CA PRO A 88 6.15 12.37 -7.84
C PRO A 88 6.58 11.37 -6.77
N LEU A 89 5.83 10.27 -6.61
CA LEU A 89 6.11 9.22 -5.64
C LEU A 89 6.14 7.85 -6.32
N VAL A 90 7.20 7.09 -6.06
CA VAL A 90 7.34 5.69 -6.46
C VAL A 90 7.46 4.82 -5.21
N LEU A 91 6.57 3.85 -5.06
CA LEU A 91 6.68 2.81 -4.05
C LEU A 91 7.56 1.68 -4.60
N SER A 92 8.78 1.54 -4.12
CA SER A 92 9.66 0.42 -4.46
C SER A 92 9.34 -0.80 -3.58
N SER A 93 9.23 -1.98 -4.19
CA SER A 93 8.94 -3.24 -3.47
C SER A 93 9.85 -4.38 -3.93
N LEU A 94 10.12 -5.34 -3.04
CA LEU A 94 10.87 -6.57 -3.32
C LEU A 94 12.24 -6.37 -4.01
N GLY A 95 13.31 -6.37 -3.20
CA GLY A 95 14.68 -6.35 -3.69
C GLY A 95 15.45 -5.10 -3.27
N ASP A 96 16.59 -4.86 -3.91
CA ASP A 96 17.43 -3.69 -3.67
C ASP A 96 16.91 -2.48 -4.47
N PRO A 97 16.53 -1.36 -3.82
CA PRO A 97 15.97 -0.19 -4.50
C PRO A 97 17.02 0.72 -5.14
N SER A 98 18.32 0.50 -4.94
CA SER A 98 19.39 1.46 -5.31
C SER A 98 19.28 1.99 -6.75
N ALA A 99 19.15 1.11 -7.75
CA ALA A 99 19.04 1.52 -9.15
C ALA A 99 17.73 2.26 -9.44
N LEU A 100 16.63 1.89 -8.75
CA LEU A 100 15.34 2.56 -8.91
C LEU A 100 15.36 3.95 -8.28
N VAL A 101 16.02 4.11 -7.12
CA VAL A 101 16.25 5.40 -6.46
C VAL A 101 16.99 6.36 -7.38
N GLU A 102 18.12 5.94 -7.94
CA GLU A 102 18.91 6.76 -8.87
C GLU A 102 18.09 7.26 -10.05
N ARG A 103 17.34 6.35 -10.69
CA ARG A 103 16.45 6.68 -11.81
C ARG A 103 15.39 7.71 -11.40
N VAL A 104 14.66 7.43 -10.32
CA VAL A 104 13.52 8.25 -9.86
C VAL A 104 13.96 9.65 -9.45
N HIS A 105 15.10 9.76 -8.77
CA HIS A 105 15.71 11.05 -8.44
C HIS A 105 16.08 11.85 -9.70
N GLY A 106 16.45 11.18 -10.80
CA GLY A 106 16.79 11.81 -12.08
C GLY A 106 15.70 12.71 -12.66
N TRP A 107 14.42 12.42 -12.41
CA TRP A 107 13.30 13.29 -12.81
C TRP A 107 12.68 14.11 -11.67
N GLY A 108 13.30 14.07 -10.48
CA GLY A 108 12.86 14.78 -9.28
C GLY A 108 11.77 14.07 -8.47
N GLY A 109 11.46 12.81 -8.77
CA GLY A 109 10.55 12.00 -7.97
C GLY A 109 11.19 11.53 -6.66
N ARG A 110 10.39 10.94 -5.78
CA ARG A 110 10.84 10.36 -4.50
C ARG A 110 10.48 8.88 -4.40
N VAL A 111 11.37 8.11 -3.78
CA VAL A 111 11.19 6.68 -3.57
C VAL A 111 10.84 6.39 -2.11
N VAL A 112 9.68 5.76 -1.92
CA VAL A 112 9.32 5.10 -0.67
C VAL A 112 9.60 3.62 -0.85
N HIS A 113 10.41 2.99 -0.02
CA HIS A 113 10.67 1.55 -0.12
C HIS A 113 9.87 0.75 0.91
N ASP A 114 9.19 -0.29 0.46
CA ASP A 114 8.42 -1.21 1.30
C ASP A 114 9.35 -2.15 2.09
N VAL A 115 9.22 -2.16 3.42
CA VAL A 115 10.06 -2.91 4.34
C VAL A 115 9.23 -3.63 5.40
N THR A 116 9.65 -4.86 5.69
CA THR A 116 9.00 -5.75 6.66
C THR A 116 9.89 -6.14 7.85
N THR A 117 11.17 -5.72 7.83
CA THR A 117 12.16 -6.04 8.86
C THR A 117 13.12 -4.86 9.09
N MET A 118 13.79 -4.82 10.25
CA MET A 118 14.84 -3.83 10.53
C MET A 118 15.97 -3.86 9.50
N LYS A 119 16.42 -5.06 9.09
CA LYS A 119 17.45 -5.22 8.06
C LYS A 119 17.00 -4.68 6.70
N HIS A 120 15.73 -4.80 6.34
CA HIS A 120 15.19 -4.18 5.13
C HIS A 120 15.22 -2.65 5.25
N ALA A 121 14.81 -2.10 6.40
CA ALA A 121 14.86 -0.65 6.66
C ALA A 121 16.30 -0.11 6.56
N GLU A 122 17.27 -0.72 7.25
CA GLU A 122 18.68 -0.33 7.20
C GLU A 122 19.22 -0.29 5.76
N LYS A 123 18.94 -1.35 4.98
CA LYS A 123 19.38 -1.44 3.58
C LYS A 123 18.72 -0.40 2.69
N ALA A 124 17.43 -0.16 2.87
CA ALA A 124 16.69 0.84 2.10
C ALA A 124 17.18 2.27 2.38
N ILE A 125 17.49 2.57 3.64
CA ILE A 125 18.10 3.84 4.04
C ILE A 125 19.48 3.99 3.39
N ALA A 126 20.33 2.95 3.47
CA ALA A 126 21.65 2.96 2.84
C ALA A 126 21.59 3.10 1.32
N ALA A 127 20.53 2.60 0.68
CA ALA A 127 20.27 2.73 -0.75
C ALA A 127 19.70 4.12 -1.15
N GLY A 128 19.46 5.02 -0.20
CA GLY A 128 19.02 6.39 -0.46
C GLY A 128 17.51 6.57 -0.62
N ALA A 129 16.69 5.65 -0.10
CA ALA A 129 15.23 5.84 -0.12
C ALA A 129 14.80 7.09 0.68
N ASP A 130 13.93 7.92 0.08
CA ASP A 130 13.40 9.15 0.69
C ASP A 130 12.38 8.85 1.80
N GLY A 131 11.76 7.68 1.72
CA GLY A 131 10.81 7.18 2.70
C GLY A 131 10.80 5.66 2.81
N LEU A 132 10.17 5.16 3.86
CA LEU A 132 9.93 3.74 4.08
C LEU A 132 8.44 3.50 4.30
N MET A 133 7.89 2.48 3.64
CA MET A 133 6.59 1.92 4.03
C MET A 133 6.85 0.74 4.95
N LEU A 134 6.46 0.87 6.21
CA LEU A 134 6.61 -0.15 7.23
C LEU A 134 5.40 -1.09 7.16
N THR A 135 5.54 -2.18 6.42
CA THR A 135 4.52 -3.23 6.32
C THR A 135 4.59 -4.10 7.57
N CYS A 136 3.74 -3.78 8.54
CA CYS A 136 3.72 -4.41 9.85
C CYS A 136 2.86 -5.69 9.86
N ALA A 137 2.91 -6.41 10.99
CA ALA A 137 2.02 -7.53 11.26
C ALA A 137 0.55 -7.13 11.10
N GLY A 138 -0.22 -7.96 10.42
CA GLY A 138 -1.64 -7.74 10.14
C GLY A 138 -1.94 -7.04 8.80
N ALA A 139 -0.93 -6.76 7.98
CA ALA A 139 -1.13 -6.30 6.60
C ALA A 139 -1.74 -7.39 5.70
N GLY A 140 -2.59 -6.99 4.75
CA GLY A 140 -3.13 -7.88 3.72
C GLY A 140 -2.13 -8.09 2.58
N GLY A 141 -2.18 -9.25 1.91
CA GLY A 141 -1.16 -9.59 0.92
C GLY A 141 0.16 -9.94 1.61
N HIS A 142 1.30 -9.67 0.98
CA HIS A 142 2.60 -9.87 1.62
C HIS A 142 2.67 -9.11 2.94
N THR A 143 2.93 -9.81 4.04
CA THR A 143 2.85 -9.25 5.39
C THR A 143 4.19 -9.29 6.10
N GLY A 144 4.46 -8.27 6.91
CA GLY A 144 5.51 -8.34 7.92
C GLY A 144 5.06 -9.14 9.14
N PHE A 145 5.99 -9.35 10.06
CA PHE A 145 5.75 -10.05 11.34
C PHE A 145 5.99 -9.15 12.56
N LEU A 146 6.66 -8.01 12.39
CA LEU A 146 6.90 -7.05 13.46
C LEU A 146 5.62 -6.24 13.72
N THR A 147 5.26 -6.09 14.99
CA THR A 147 4.12 -5.25 15.39
C THR A 147 4.44 -3.77 15.13
N PRO A 148 3.44 -2.93 14.79
CA PRO A 148 3.69 -1.50 14.59
C PRO A 148 4.22 -0.83 15.87
N MET A 149 3.78 -1.30 17.05
CA MET A 149 4.21 -0.79 18.35
C MET A 149 5.72 -0.89 18.59
N ALA A 150 6.38 -1.90 18.03
CA ALA A 150 7.82 -2.07 18.14
C ALA A 150 8.55 -1.55 16.88
N PHE A 151 8.00 -1.80 15.70
CA PHE A 151 8.70 -1.54 14.44
C PHE A 151 8.83 -0.05 14.14
N VAL A 152 7.73 0.69 14.27
CA VAL A 152 7.68 2.13 13.93
C VAL A 152 8.65 2.96 14.78
N PRO A 153 8.61 2.91 16.13
CA PRO A 153 9.54 3.70 16.95
C PRO A 153 11.00 3.27 16.77
N ALA A 154 11.28 1.97 16.56
CA ALA A 154 12.63 1.48 16.31
C ALA A 154 13.22 2.06 15.01
N VAL A 155 12.45 2.06 13.91
CA VAL A 155 12.89 2.67 12.65
C VAL A 155 13.00 4.19 12.78
N ARG A 156 12.05 4.85 13.44
CA ARG A 156 12.10 6.30 13.65
C ARG A 156 13.36 6.72 14.40
N GLY A 157 13.85 5.92 15.34
CA GLY A 157 15.10 6.18 16.07
C GLY A 157 16.35 6.27 15.19
N MET A 158 16.32 5.72 13.97
CA MET A 158 17.45 5.74 13.04
C MET A 158 17.15 6.45 11.71
N PHE A 159 15.92 6.87 11.44
CA PHE A 159 15.52 7.44 10.16
C PHE A 159 14.65 8.70 10.31
N GLY A 160 15.10 9.79 9.69
CA GLY A 160 14.42 11.08 9.71
C GLY A 160 13.41 11.31 8.57
N GLY A 161 13.44 10.49 7.51
CA GLY A 161 12.59 10.64 6.33
C GLY A 161 11.15 10.18 6.52
N LEU A 162 10.41 10.07 5.42
CA LEU A 162 8.98 9.73 5.42
C LEU A 162 8.74 8.30 5.91
N LEU A 163 7.86 8.10 6.89
CA LEU A 163 7.39 6.78 7.32
C LEU A 163 5.90 6.62 7.04
N ILE A 164 5.58 5.69 6.15
CA ILE A 164 4.22 5.23 5.89
C ILE A 164 4.00 3.94 6.68
N VAL A 165 2.99 3.90 7.56
CA VAL A 165 2.71 2.73 8.41
C VAL A 165 1.56 1.93 7.81
N ALA A 166 1.81 0.66 7.50
CA ALA A 166 0.80 -0.25 6.94
C ALA A 166 0.60 -1.47 7.86
N GLY A 167 -0.61 -2.03 7.82
CA GLY A 167 -0.96 -3.26 8.52
C GLY A 167 -1.91 -3.04 9.70
N GLY A 168 -3.06 -3.73 9.68
CA GLY A 168 -4.04 -3.66 10.77
C GLY A 168 -4.80 -2.33 10.90
N ILE A 169 -4.68 -1.41 9.94
CA ILE A 169 -5.33 -0.09 9.97
C ILE A 169 -6.58 -0.08 9.06
N ALA A 170 -7.72 0.41 9.57
CA ALA A 170 -8.96 0.59 8.81
C ALA A 170 -9.86 1.75 9.28
N ASP A 171 -9.51 2.44 10.38
CA ASP A 171 -10.31 3.50 11.00
C ASP A 171 -9.46 4.71 11.44
N ALA A 172 -10.11 5.74 11.98
CA ALA A 172 -9.43 6.95 12.46
C ALA A 172 -8.49 6.70 13.65
N HIS A 173 -8.80 5.76 14.54
CA HIS A 173 -7.92 5.41 15.66
C HIS A 173 -6.62 4.79 15.17
N GLY A 174 -6.67 3.92 14.15
CA GLY A 174 -5.49 3.37 13.51
C GLY A 174 -4.60 4.45 12.87
N ILE A 175 -5.20 5.48 12.25
CA ILE A 175 -4.46 6.63 11.73
C ILE A 175 -3.76 7.39 12.88
N ALA A 176 -4.49 7.72 13.94
CA ALA A 176 -3.93 8.43 15.09
C ALA A 176 -2.82 7.62 15.80
N ALA A 177 -2.99 6.31 15.94
CA ALA A 177 -1.99 5.41 16.51
C ALA A 177 -0.71 5.37 15.66
N ALA A 178 -0.82 5.32 14.33
CA ALA A 178 0.34 5.35 13.43
C ALA A 178 1.18 6.62 13.64
N LEU A 179 0.52 7.78 13.78
CA LEU A 179 1.19 9.06 14.06
C LEU A 179 1.84 9.08 15.44
N ALA A 180 1.11 8.62 16.47
CA ALA A 180 1.61 8.58 17.85
C ALA A 180 2.87 7.72 18.00
N LEU A 181 3.01 6.67 17.19
CA LEU A 181 4.20 5.81 17.16
C LEU A 181 5.41 6.43 16.43
N GLY A 182 5.23 7.58 15.77
CA GLY A 182 6.28 8.26 15.00
C GLY A 182 6.21 8.02 13.48
N GLY A 183 5.12 7.42 12.99
CA GLY A 183 4.77 7.42 11.57
C GLY A 183 4.31 8.80 11.11
N ASP A 184 4.33 9.04 9.79
CA ASP A 184 3.89 10.31 9.20
C ASP A 184 2.59 10.16 8.40
N ILE A 185 2.36 8.96 7.83
CA ILE A 185 1.17 8.63 7.02
C ILE A 185 0.73 7.20 7.35
N ALA A 186 -0.58 6.98 7.52
CA ALA A 186 -1.15 5.64 7.62
C ALA A 186 -1.46 5.08 6.23
N CYS A 187 -1.40 3.76 6.06
CA CYS A 187 -1.71 3.08 4.81
C CYS A 187 -2.77 2.00 5.04
N MET A 188 -3.85 2.09 4.25
CA MET A 188 -4.94 1.12 4.26
C MET A 188 -5.00 0.41 2.89
N GLY A 189 -5.09 -0.92 2.91
CA GLY A 189 -5.36 -1.71 1.72
C GLY A 189 -6.78 -2.29 1.75
N THR A 190 -7.01 -3.22 2.69
CA THR A 190 -8.28 -3.95 2.85
C THR A 190 -9.52 -3.04 2.92
N ARG A 191 -9.41 -1.90 3.62
CA ARG A 191 -10.50 -0.90 3.69
C ARG A 191 -10.89 -0.32 2.34
N PHE A 192 -9.90 -0.07 1.46
CA PHE A 192 -10.10 0.46 0.10
C PHE A 192 -10.45 -0.62 -0.93
N ILE A 193 -10.26 -1.92 -0.62
CA ILE A 193 -10.84 -3.00 -1.43
C ILE A 193 -12.37 -2.99 -1.29
N ALA A 194 -12.87 -2.70 -0.10
CA ALA A 194 -14.30 -2.58 0.20
C ALA A 194 -14.92 -1.24 -0.26
N THR A 195 -14.61 -0.81 -1.49
CA THR A 195 -15.20 0.38 -2.14
C THR A 195 -15.62 0.04 -3.58
N PRO A 196 -16.68 0.68 -4.12
CA PRO A 196 -17.15 0.44 -5.49
C PRO A 196 -16.10 0.77 -6.56
N GLU A 197 -15.17 1.68 -6.28
CA GLU A 197 -14.10 2.09 -7.20
C GLU A 197 -13.00 1.03 -7.33
N SER A 198 -12.87 0.10 -6.37
CA SER A 198 -11.90 -0.99 -6.43
C SER A 198 -12.06 -1.84 -7.69
N GLY A 199 -10.93 -2.20 -8.32
CA GLY A 199 -10.89 -3.01 -9.54
C GLY A 199 -11.14 -4.51 -9.34
N VAL A 200 -11.36 -4.95 -8.10
CA VAL A 200 -11.63 -6.36 -7.81
C VAL A 200 -13.01 -6.78 -8.30
N VAL A 201 -13.19 -8.09 -8.49
CA VAL A 201 -14.51 -8.67 -8.76
C VAL A 201 -15.46 -8.41 -7.59
N GLU A 202 -16.75 -8.29 -7.88
CA GLU A 202 -17.77 -7.96 -6.89
C GLU A 202 -17.71 -8.89 -5.66
N GLY A 203 -17.56 -10.20 -5.89
CA GLY A 203 -17.46 -11.19 -4.82
C GLY A 203 -16.30 -10.94 -3.84
N HIS A 204 -15.15 -10.45 -4.30
CA HIS A 204 -14.03 -10.10 -3.42
C HIS A 204 -14.41 -8.92 -2.55
N ARG A 205 -14.91 -7.85 -3.16
CA ARG A 205 -15.32 -6.63 -2.47
C ARG A 205 -16.41 -6.89 -1.43
N THR A 206 -17.44 -7.67 -1.77
CA THR A 206 -18.57 -7.96 -0.86
C THR A 206 -18.25 -9.02 0.18
N MET A 207 -17.15 -9.77 0.03
CA MET A 207 -16.68 -10.70 1.05
C MET A 207 -15.98 -9.97 2.20
N ILE A 208 -15.31 -8.84 1.96
CA ILE A 208 -14.57 -8.12 3.02
C ILE A 208 -15.44 -7.85 4.27
N PRO A 209 -16.68 -7.34 4.17
CA PRO A 209 -17.50 -7.08 5.34
C PRO A 209 -18.05 -8.32 6.07
N THR A 210 -17.87 -9.51 5.52
CA THR A 210 -18.42 -10.77 6.08
C THR A 210 -17.35 -11.62 6.78
N VAL A 211 -16.11 -11.13 6.83
CA VAL A 211 -14.92 -11.86 7.29
C VAL A 211 -14.43 -11.28 8.62
N GLY A 212 -14.20 -12.15 9.60
CA GLY A 212 -13.61 -11.76 10.88
C GLY A 212 -12.08 -11.76 10.85
N ALA A 213 -11.43 -11.10 11.82
CA ALA A 213 -9.98 -11.12 11.94
C ALA A 213 -9.40 -12.54 12.10
N ASP A 214 -10.12 -13.43 12.80
CA ASP A 214 -9.75 -14.83 13.00
C ASP A 214 -9.85 -15.69 11.73
N ASP A 215 -10.48 -15.17 10.67
CA ASP A 215 -10.57 -15.82 9.36
C ASP A 215 -9.38 -15.49 8.45
N ILE A 216 -8.46 -14.64 8.91
CA ILE A 216 -7.25 -14.30 8.19
C ILE A 216 -6.18 -15.35 8.43
N VAL A 217 -5.71 -15.98 7.34
CA VAL A 217 -4.72 -17.05 7.37
C VAL A 217 -3.40 -16.57 6.78
N ALA A 218 -2.32 -16.72 7.54
CA ALA A 218 -0.97 -16.44 7.08
C ALA A 218 -0.38 -17.69 6.41
N SER A 219 0.01 -17.57 5.14
CA SER A 219 0.65 -18.67 4.42
C SER A 219 1.48 -18.18 3.23
N ALA A 220 2.56 -18.90 2.93
CA ALA A 220 3.34 -18.72 1.70
C ALA A 220 2.91 -19.69 0.57
N ALA A 221 1.89 -20.53 0.79
CA ALA A 221 1.44 -21.55 -0.17
C ALA A 221 1.10 -20.97 -1.54
N MET A 222 0.45 -19.82 -1.58
CA MET A 222 -0.10 -19.26 -2.82
C MET A 222 0.96 -18.59 -3.69
N ASN A 223 1.95 -17.93 -3.11
CA ASN A 223 2.88 -17.08 -3.87
C ASN A 223 4.37 -17.32 -3.57
N GLY A 224 4.71 -18.11 -2.54
CA GLY A 224 6.08 -18.40 -2.10
C GLY A 224 6.64 -17.46 -1.02
N VAL A 225 5.90 -16.42 -0.64
CA VAL A 225 6.25 -15.44 0.39
C VAL A 225 5.08 -15.33 1.38
N PRO A 226 5.32 -15.24 2.70
CA PRO A 226 4.24 -15.11 3.68
C PRO A 226 3.27 -13.97 3.33
N ALA A 227 2.00 -14.32 3.21
CA ALA A 227 0.92 -13.39 2.93
C ALA A 227 -0.33 -13.74 3.72
N HIS A 228 -1.17 -12.74 3.99
CA HIS A 228 -2.48 -12.92 4.60
C HIS A 228 -3.58 -13.11 3.54
N TRP A 229 -4.41 -14.13 3.77
CA TRP A 229 -5.47 -14.60 2.88
C TRP A 229 -6.78 -14.76 3.67
N MET A 230 -7.92 -14.54 3.01
CA MET A 230 -9.22 -14.82 3.60
C MET A 230 -9.53 -16.31 3.50
N ARG A 231 -9.78 -16.97 4.65
CA ARG A 231 -10.13 -18.41 4.73
C ARG A 231 -11.21 -18.80 3.74
N GLN A 232 -12.28 -18.01 3.65
CA GLN A 232 -13.45 -18.26 2.81
C GLN A 232 -13.06 -18.37 1.33
N SER A 233 -12.14 -17.52 0.85
CA SER A 233 -11.65 -17.57 -0.53
C SER A 233 -10.72 -18.76 -0.81
N ILE A 234 -9.99 -19.23 0.21
CA ILE A 234 -9.15 -20.43 0.13
C ILE A 234 -10.03 -21.67 0.00
N GLU A 235 -11.05 -21.78 0.85
CA GLU A 235 -11.96 -22.92 0.88
C GLU A 235 -12.84 -22.96 -0.38
N ALA A 236 -13.21 -21.80 -0.94
CA ALA A 236 -13.98 -21.69 -2.18
C ALA A 236 -13.28 -22.31 -3.40
N VAL A 237 -11.94 -22.38 -3.40
CA VAL A 237 -11.16 -23.04 -4.47
C VAL A 237 -10.76 -24.48 -4.11
N GLY A 238 -11.31 -25.05 -3.05
CA GLY A 238 -11.09 -26.44 -2.64
C GLY A 238 -9.79 -26.69 -1.87
N LEU A 239 -9.13 -25.64 -1.35
CA LEU A 239 -7.96 -25.77 -0.48
C LEU A 239 -8.36 -25.82 1.00
N ASP A 240 -7.63 -26.60 1.80
CA ASP A 240 -7.81 -26.60 3.26
C ASP A 240 -6.97 -25.49 3.89
N ALA A 241 -7.64 -24.44 4.35
CA ALA A 241 -7.02 -23.29 5.00
C ALA A 241 -6.23 -23.64 6.28
N LYS A 242 -6.54 -24.76 6.94
CA LYS A 242 -5.84 -25.22 8.16
C LYS A 242 -4.57 -26.01 7.87
N ALA A 243 -4.39 -26.47 6.63
CA ALA A 243 -3.28 -27.33 6.22
C ALA A 243 -2.32 -26.66 5.23
N LEU A 244 -2.41 -25.33 5.06
CA LEU A 244 -1.56 -24.61 4.12
C LEU A 244 -0.09 -24.58 4.59
N PRO A 245 0.87 -24.97 3.74
CA PRO A 245 2.28 -24.94 4.09
C PRO A 245 2.87 -23.52 4.02
N ASN A 246 4.03 -23.33 4.64
CA ASN A 246 4.82 -22.09 4.56
C ASN A 246 5.83 -22.09 3.40
N VAL A 247 5.51 -22.81 2.32
CA VAL A 247 6.30 -22.85 1.08
C VAL A 247 5.36 -22.86 -0.12
N ARG A 248 5.83 -22.37 -1.28
CA ARG A 248 5.03 -22.33 -2.50
C ARG A 248 4.45 -23.71 -2.82
N SER A 249 3.14 -23.76 -3.06
CA SER A 249 2.41 -24.95 -3.46
C SER A 249 1.82 -24.78 -4.87
N PRO A 250 1.59 -25.89 -5.60
CA PRO A 250 0.76 -25.89 -6.79
C PRO A 250 -0.65 -25.40 -6.45
N MET A 251 -1.20 -24.51 -7.29
CA MET A 251 -2.60 -24.10 -7.18
C MET A 251 -3.50 -25.09 -7.93
N PRO A 252 -4.79 -25.20 -7.57
CA PRO A 252 -5.75 -25.93 -8.39
C PRO A 252 -5.74 -25.43 -9.84
N GLU A 253 -6.11 -26.30 -10.78
CA GLU A 253 -6.11 -25.96 -12.20
C GLU A 253 -6.96 -24.70 -12.46
N GLY A 254 -6.38 -23.75 -13.20
CA GLY A 254 -7.05 -22.49 -13.52
C GLY A 254 -7.18 -21.51 -12.36
N VAL A 255 -6.70 -21.80 -11.15
CA VAL A 255 -6.74 -20.90 -9.99
C VAL A 255 -5.48 -20.04 -9.92
N MET A 256 -5.67 -18.73 -9.75
CA MET A 256 -4.60 -17.73 -9.65
C MET A 256 -4.70 -16.96 -8.33
N PRO A 257 -3.60 -16.87 -7.55
CA PRO A 257 -3.53 -16.01 -6.36
C PRO A 257 -3.90 -14.56 -6.67
N TRP A 258 -4.61 -13.91 -5.74
CA TRP A 258 -5.16 -12.56 -5.83
C TRP A 258 -6.26 -12.34 -6.88
N ARG A 259 -6.42 -13.22 -7.87
CA ARG A 259 -7.57 -13.24 -8.78
C ARG A 259 -8.72 -14.05 -8.19
N ASP A 260 -8.44 -15.28 -7.76
CA ASP A 260 -9.45 -16.25 -7.29
C ASP A 260 -9.32 -16.56 -5.79
N ILE A 261 -8.12 -16.37 -5.22
CA ILE A 261 -7.87 -16.46 -3.78
C ILE A 261 -7.50 -15.07 -3.29
N TRP A 262 -8.25 -14.56 -2.33
CA TRP A 262 -8.26 -13.14 -2.03
C TRP A 262 -7.55 -12.83 -0.72
N SER A 263 -6.80 -11.73 -0.73
CA SER A 263 -6.10 -11.21 0.45
C SER A 263 -6.94 -10.18 1.20
N ALA A 264 -6.81 -10.21 2.52
CA ALA A 264 -7.24 -9.16 3.43
C ALA A 264 -6.26 -9.13 4.62
N GLY A 265 -6.11 -7.97 5.25
CA GLY A 265 -5.38 -7.83 6.50
C GLY A 265 -6.28 -8.07 7.71
N GLN A 266 -5.67 -8.13 8.90
CA GLN A 266 -6.41 -8.33 10.15
C GLN A 266 -7.39 -7.19 10.47
N SER A 267 -7.23 -6.03 9.82
CA SER A 267 -8.20 -4.93 9.91
C SER A 267 -9.56 -5.22 9.27
N VAL A 268 -9.73 -6.37 8.60
CA VAL A 268 -11.00 -6.83 8.05
C VAL A 268 -12.13 -6.80 9.08
N GLY A 269 -11.84 -7.11 10.35
CA GLY A 269 -12.84 -7.10 11.43
C GLY A 269 -13.37 -5.72 11.81
N LEU A 270 -12.81 -4.64 11.25
CA LEU A 270 -13.26 -3.25 11.44
C LEU A 270 -14.02 -2.72 10.21
N ILE A 271 -14.32 -3.59 9.24
CA ILE A 271 -14.97 -3.24 7.98
C ILE A 271 -16.33 -3.92 7.93
N ASP A 272 -17.40 -3.14 7.98
CA ASP A 272 -18.78 -3.62 8.09
C ASP A 272 -19.65 -3.34 6.85
N ALA A 273 -19.16 -2.50 5.91
CA ALA A 273 -19.88 -2.16 4.70
C ALA A 273 -18.94 -1.90 3.52
N VAL A 274 -19.49 -2.01 2.30
CA VAL A 274 -18.89 -1.43 1.10
C VAL A 274 -19.36 0.02 0.99
N GLU A 275 -18.44 0.97 0.87
CA GLU A 275 -18.76 2.39 0.82
C GLU A 275 -17.89 3.12 -0.23
N PRO A 276 -18.41 4.15 -0.93
CA PRO A 276 -17.63 4.97 -1.86
C PRO A 276 -16.43 5.63 -1.19
N VAL A 277 -15.31 5.77 -1.91
CA VAL A 277 -14.07 6.39 -1.41
C VAL A 277 -14.32 7.78 -0.82
N ALA A 278 -15.13 8.60 -1.51
CA ALA A 278 -15.45 9.94 -1.04
C ALA A 278 -16.17 9.94 0.32
N ALA A 279 -17.09 9.00 0.53
CA ALA A 279 -17.83 8.86 1.79
C ALA A 279 -16.93 8.32 2.91
N LEU A 280 -16.14 7.29 2.60
CA LEU A 280 -15.15 6.71 3.52
C LEU A 280 -14.17 7.79 4.02
N VAL A 281 -13.54 8.53 3.12
CA VAL A 281 -12.53 9.54 3.48
C VAL A 281 -13.17 10.70 4.26
N ALA A 282 -14.36 11.15 3.86
CA ALA A 282 -15.08 12.19 4.61
C ALA A 282 -15.42 11.74 6.05
N ARG A 283 -15.87 10.50 6.22
CA ARG A 283 -16.16 9.91 7.52
C ARG A 283 -14.91 9.75 8.38
N LEU A 284 -13.85 9.13 7.84
CA LEU A 284 -12.56 9.00 8.52
C LEU A 284 -12.01 10.36 8.94
N LYS A 285 -12.19 11.40 8.12
CA LYS A 285 -11.74 12.76 8.43
C LYS A 285 -12.48 13.31 9.64
N ALA A 286 -13.81 13.24 9.63
CA ALA A 286 -14.62 13.70 10.75
C ALA A 286 -14.31 12.95 12.04
N GLU A 287 -14.14 11.62 11.97
CA GLU A 287 -13.76 10.79 13.11
C GLU A 287 -12.36 11.15 13.63
N PHE A 288 -11.38 11.34 12.75
CA PHE A 288 -10.01 11.71 13.12
C PHE A 288 -9.94 13.11 13.75
N GLU A 289 -10.67 14.09 13.22
CA GLU A 289 -10.74 15.45 13.77
C GLU A 289 -11.47 15.50 15.13
N ALA A 290 -12.31 14.50 15.44
CA ALA A 290 -12.98 14.37 16.73
C ALA A 290 -12.10 13.71 17.82
N LEU A 291 -10.99 13.08 17.44
CA LEU A 291 -10.04 12.52 18.41
C LEU A 291 -9.26 13.62 19.14
N PRO A 292 -8.71 13.34 20.34
CA PRO A 292 -7.78 14.26 21.00
C PRO A 292 -6.62 14.63 20.07
N PRO A 293 -6.12 15.88 20.15
CA PRO A 293 -5.06 16.35 19.26
C PRO A 293 -3.80 15.48 19.43
N GLY A 294 -3.34 14.94 18.30
CA GLY A 294 -2.10 14.17 18.19
C GLY A 294 -0.92 15.03 17.71
N PRO A 295 0.17 14.39 17.26
CA PRO A 295 1.29 15.09 16.62
C PRO A 295 0.85 15.93 15.42
N ASP A 296 1.49 17.08 15.20
CA ASP A 296 1.26 17.93 14.03
C ASP A 296 1.85 17.28 12.77
N TRP A 297 1.07 16.41 12.15
CA TRP A 297 1.45 15.68 10.95
C TRP A 297 1.65 16.60 9.74
N ARG A 298 0.98 17.78 9.69
CA ARG A 298 1.14 18.73 8.58
C ARG A 298 2.51 19.38 8.65
N ALA A 299 2.88 19.92 9.81
CA ALA A 299 4.21 20.48 10.01
C ALA A 299 5.30 19.44 9.76
N ARG A 300 5.07 18.19 10.17
CA ARG A 300 5.98 17.08 9.94
C ARG A 300 6.18 16.78 8.44
N LEU A 301 5.10 16.66 7.66
CA LEU A 301 5.19 16.42 6.22
C LEU A 301 5.82 17.60 5.47
N THR A 302 5.53 18.84 5.88
CA THR A 302 6.19 20.04 5.32
C THR A 302 7.70 20.01 5.57
N ALA A 303 8.14 19.63 6.77
CA ALA A 303 9.57 19.52 7.08
C ALA A 303 10.26 18.40 6.28
N ILE A 304 9.59 17.26 6.07
CA ILE A 304 10.09 16.17 5.23
C ILE A 304 10.23 16.64 3.77
N GLU A 305 9.19 17.28 3.23
CA GLU A 305 9.20 17.77 1.85
C GLU A 305 10.26 18.85 1.64
N ALA A 306 10.48 19.74 2.62
CA ALA A 306 11.55 20.73 2.56
C ALA A 306 12.95 20.10 2.55
N GLY A 307 13.13 18.93 3.17
CA GLY A 307 14.39 18.19 3.19
C GLY A 307 14.71 17.46 1.87
N TRP A 308 13.78 17.42 0.93
CA TRP A 308 13.98 16.84 -0.40
C TRP A 308 14.49 17.85 -1.44
N ALA A 309 14.35 19.14 -1.17
CA ALA A 309 14.83 20.23 -2.02
C ALA A 309 16.35 20.40 -1.92
#